data_AF-A0A662PQA8-F1
#
_entry.id   AF-A0A662PQA8-F1
#
_cell.length_a   1.000
_cell.length_b   1.000
_cell.length_c   1.000
_cell.angle_alpha   90.00
_cell.angle_beta   90.00
_cell.angle_gamma   90.00
#
_symmetry.space_group_name_H-M   'P 1'
#
loop_
_entity.id
_entity.type
_entity.pdbx_description
1 polymer ?
#
loop_
_entity_poly.entity_id
_entity_poly.type
_entity_poly.pdbx_seq_one_letter_code
_entity_poly.pdbx_strand_id
1 'polypeptide(L)' 'MSSSLETVAGIKFGILSPEIIRKMSVAEIQNPDTYDEDGMPIPTGVMDPRL' A
#
# COMPACT_ATOMS: atom_id res chain seq x y z
N MET A 1 13.18 22.54 5.35
CA MET A 1 12.13 22.39 6.37
C MET A 1 12.74 21.67 7.55
N SER A 2 12.87 22.34 8.70
CA SER A 2 13.43 21.75 9.93
C SER A 2 12.42 20.74 10.49
N SER A 3 12.77 19.45 10.54
CA SER A 3 11.97 18.47 11.28
C SER A 3 12.43 18.52 12.75
N SER A 4 11.62 19.12 13.61
CA SER A 4 11.73 18.93 15.05
C SER A 4 11.48 17.46 15.40
N LEU A 5 12.21 16.93 16.38
CA LEU A 5 11.95 15.59 16.91
C LEU A 5 10.66 15.64 17.73
N GLU A 6 9.63 14.95 17.27
CA GLU A 6 8.36 14.81 17.99
C GLU A 6 8.24 13.41 18.60
N THR A 7 7.62 13.35 19.78
CA THR A 7 7.36 12.10 20.50
C THR A 7 5.90 11.68 20.31
N VAL A 8 5.66 10.40 20.08
CA VAL A 8 4.29 9.87 19.95
C VAL A 8 3.57 9.96 21.31
N ALA A 9 2.54 10.80 21.41
CA ALA A 9 1.76 10.99 22.63
C ALA A 9 0.78 9.84 22.93
N GLY A 10 0.37 9.07 21.90
CA GLY A 10 -0.55 7.95 22.03
C GLY A 10 -1.06 7.46 20.67
N ILE A 11 -1.79 6.34 20.69
CA ILE A 11 -2.34 5.69 19.48
C ILE A 11 -3.86 5.62 19.60
N LYS A 12 -4.56 6.04 18.55
CA LYS A 12 -6.03 5.93 18.44
C LYS A 12 -6.38 4.71 17.61
N PHE A 13 -6.89 3.68 18.24
CA PHE A 13 -7.43 2.51 17.55
C PHE A 13 -8.80 2.82 16.96
N GLY A 14 -9.14 2.12 15.89
CA GLY A 14 -10.42 2.24 15.21
C GLY A 14 -10.57 1.18 14.12
N ILE A 15 -11.71 1.20 13.44
CA ILE A 15 -12.00 0.33 12.30
C ILE A 15 -11.71 1.12 11.03
N LEU A 16 -11.00 0.53 10.08
CA LEU A 16 -10.80 1.13 8.77
C LEU A 16 -12.09 1.03 7.94
N SER A 17 -12.57 2.17 7.43
CA SER A 17 -13.65 2.17 6.46
C SER A 17 -13.16 1.73 5.08
N PRO A 18 -14.01 1.10 4.26
CA PRO A 18 -13.64 0.73 2.89
C PRO A 18 -13.18 1.93 2.04
N GLU A 19 -13.72 3.12 2.31
CA GLU A 19 -13.31 4.36 1.63
C GLU A 19 -11.87 4.77 1.99
N ILE A 20 -11.50 4.68 3.27
CA ILE A 20 -10.14 5.00 3.72
C ILE A 20 -9.13 4.01 3.12
N ILE A 21 -9.47 2.71 3.11
CA ILE A 21 -8.62 1.68 2.47
C ILE A 21 -8.35 2.03 1.01
N ARG A 22 -9.40 2.37 0.25
CA ARG A 22 -9.25 2.75 -1.17
C ARG A 22 -8.44 4.02 -1.38
N LYS A 23 -8.59 5.03 -0.51
CA LYS A 23 -7.82 6.28 -0.61
C LYS A 23 -6.34 6.12 -0.26
N MET A 24 -6.00 5.19 0.64
CA MET A 24 -4.61 4.91 1.01
C MET A 24 -3.92 3.97 0.02
N SER A 25 -4.68 3.19 -0.75
CA SER A 25 -4.12 2.23 -1.70
C SER A 25 -3.40 2.94 -2.86
N VAL A 26 -2.21 2.47 -3.18
CA VAL A 26 -1.41 2.94 -4.33
C VAL A 26 -1.67 2.14 -5.61
N ALA A 27 -2.18 0.92 -5.47
CA ALA A 27 -2.54 0.01 -6.56
C ALA A 27 -3.79 -0.81 -6.20
N GLU A 28 -4.51 -1.29 -7.22
CA GLU A 28 -5.55 -2.30 -7.08
C GLU A 28 -5.00 -3.62 -7.63
N ILE A 29 -5.11 -4.70 -6.85
CA ILE A 29 -4.63 -6.03 -7.23
C ILE A 29 -5.77 -6.77 -7.91
N GLN A 30 -5.60 -7.03 -9.20
CA GLN A 30 -6.58 -7.72 -10.04
C GLN A 30 -6.09 -9.09 -10.48
N ASN A 31 -4.77 -9.26 -10.60
CA ASN A 31 -4.14 -10.52 -10.96
C ASN A 31 -3.59 -11.22 -9.70
N PRO A 32 -3.96 -12.49 -9.44
CA PRO A 32 -3.40 -13.25 -8.32
C PRO A 32 -1.94 -13.68 -8.53
N ASP A 33 -1.45 -13.69 -9.77
CA ASP A 33 -0.09 -14.10 -10.12
C ASP A 33 0.94 -12.98 -9.82
N THR A 34 2.18 -13.39 -9.56
CA THR A 34 3.26 -12.49 -9.12
C THR A 34 4.16 -12.04 -10.27
N TYR A 35 4.62 -12.97 -11.10
CA TYR A 35 5.58 -12.74 -12.17
C TYR A 35 5.10 -13.37 -13.49
N ASP A 36 5.49 -12.78 -14.61
CA ASP A 36 5.24 -13.34 -15.95
C ASP A 36 6.27 -14.40 -16.34
N GLU A 37 6.18 -14.91 -17.57
CA GLU A 37 7.05 -15.96 -18.12
C GLU A 37 8.53 -15.54 -18.20
N ASP A 38 8.81 -14.24 -18.25
CA ASP A 38 10.15 -13.67 -18.28
C ASP A 38 10.68 -13.34 -16.87
N GLY A 39 9.87 -13.59 -15.83
CA GLY A 39 10.21 -13.32 -14.43
C GLY A 39 10.04 -11.85 -14.03
N MET A 40 9.33 -11.04 -14.82
CA MET A 40 9.04 -9.65 -14.50
C MET A 40 7.76 -9.53 -13.66
N PRO A 41 7.69 -8.57 -12.72
CA PRO A 41 6.47 -8.38 -11.94
C PRO A 41 5.28 -8.01 -12.82
N ILE A 42 4.15 -8.71 -12.64
CA ILE A 42 2.95 -8.44 -13.42
C ILE A 42 2.32 -7.12 -12.94
N PRO A 43 2.03 -6.14 -13.83
CA PRO A 43 1.26 -4.95 -13.47
C PRO A 43 -0.12 -5.34 -12.93
N THR A 44 -0.59 -4.69 -11.85
CA THR A 44 -1.81 -5.07 -11.10
C THR A 44 -1.79 -6.46 -10.47
N GLY A 45 -0.63 -7.12 -10.47
CA GLY A 45 -0.37 -8.35 -9.73
C GLY A 45 0.02 -8.08 -8.29
N VAL A 46 0.22 -9.15 -7.51
CA VAL A 46 0.64 -9.05 -6.10
C VAL A 46 1.98 -8.29 -5.94
N MET A 47 2.84 -8.36 -6.96
CA MET A 47 4.13 -7.67 -7.01
C MET A 47 4.09 -6.38 -7.85
N ASP A 48 2.94 -5.69 -7.93
CA ASP A 48 2.82 -4.44 -8.69
C ASP A 48 3.94 -3.45 -8.31
N PRO A 49 4.73 -2.93 -9.28
CA PRO A 49 5.88 -2.05 -9.00
C PRO A 49 5.57 -0.74 -8.28
N ARG A 50 4.28 -0.37 -8.13
CA ARG A 50 3.86 0.82 -7.39
C ARG A 50 3.76 0.57 -5.87
N LEU A 51 3.73 -0.69 -5.44
CA LEU A 51 3.75 -1.10 -4.03
C LEU A 51 5.14 -0.94 -3.42
#